data_AF-A0A969LKZ9-F1
#
_entry.id   AF-A0A969LKZ9-F1
#
_cell.length_a   1.000
_cell.length_b   1.000
_cell.length_c   1.000
_cell.angle_alpha   90.00
_cell.angle_beta   90.00
_cell.angle_gamma   90.00
#
_symmetry.space_group_name_H-M   'P 1'
#
loop_
_entity.id
_entity.type
_entity.pdbx_description
1 polymer ?
#
loop_
_entity_poly.entity_id
_entity_poly.type
_entity_poly.pdbx_seq_one_letter_code
_entity_poly.pdbx_strand_id
1 'polypeptide(L)' 'MQEILYNEFKPAAALGDYIKCYWVLEGPAATGSAERVFPDGSMEMIFHYGDVFHYANEKENDPAAPCILIRSAKSLY' A
#
# COMPACT_ATOMS: atom_id res chain seq x y z
N MET A 1 24.19 -0.44 0.31
CA MET A 1 22.79 -0.61 -0.14
C MET A 1 22.03 -1.13 1.05
N GLN A 2 21.00 -0.41 1.47
CA GLN A 2 20.11 -0.90 2.52
C GLN A 2 19.00 -1.70 1.82
N GLU A 3 18.73 -2.89 2.32
CA GLU A 3 17.89 -3.90 1.66
C GLU A 3 16.41 -3.63 1.93
N ILE A 4 15.57 -3.74 0.89
CA ILE A 4 14.12 -3.74 1.02
C ILE A 4 13.68 -5.20 1.19
N LEU A 5 12.99 -5.50 2.28
CA LEU A 5 12.45 -6.81 2.60
C LEU A 5 10.99 -6.90 2.14
N TYR A 6 10.70 -7.84 1.25
CA TYR A 6 9.35 -8.18 0.83
C TYR A 6 8.96 -9.57 1.33
N ASN A 7 7.84 -9.68 2.02
CA ASN A 7 7.25 -10.95 2.44
C ASN A 7 5.77 -11.00 2.07
N GLU A 8 5.29 -12.15 1.60
CA GLU A 8 3.89 -12.38 1.25
C GLU A 8 3.34 -13.58 2.02
N PHE A 9 2.11 -13.47 2.50
CA PHE A 9 1.44 -14.45 3.33
C PHE A 9 0.07 -14.79 2.74
N LYS A 10 -0.26 -16.08 2.79
CA LYS A 10 -1.61 -16.54 2.48
C LYS A 10 -2.55 -16.22 3.64
N PRO A 11 -3.82 -15.88 3.34
CA PRO A 11 -4.80 -15.68 4.38
C PRO A 11 -5.20 -17.03 5.01
N ALA A 12 -5.79 -16.95 6.21
CA ALA A 12 -6.48 -18.10 6.78
C ALA A 12 -7.63 -18.54 5.85
N ALA A 13 -7.97 -19.83 5.85
CA ALA A 13 -8.98 -20.39 4.94
C ALA A 13 -10.32 -19.67 5.01
N ALA A 14 -10.75 -19.27 6.21
CA ALA A 14 -12.00 -18.52 6.43
C ALA A 14 -12.04 -17.14 5.75
N LEU A 15 -10.88 -16.59 5.35
CA LEU A 15 -10.75 -15.30 4.69
C LEU A 15 -10.41 -15.44 3.20
N GLY A 16 -10.19 -16.65 2.69
CA GLY A 16 -9.70 -16.91 1.33
C GLY A 16 -10.64 -16.44 0.22
N ASP A 17 -11.93 -16.32 0.50
CA ASP A 17 -12.93 -15.80 -0.45
C ASP A 17 -12.93 -14.27 -0.56
N TYR A 18 -12.32 -13.57 0.41
CA TYR A 18 -12.36 -12.11 0.53
C TYR A 18 -10.98 -11.47 0.37
N ILE A 19 -9.93 -12.16 0.81
CA ILE A 19 -8.57 -11.66 0.86
C ILE A 19 -7.72 -12.56 -0.03
N LYS A 20 -6.96 -11.95 -0.94
CA LYS A 20 -6.05 -12.68 -1.82
C LYS A 20 -4.74 -13.03 -1.11
N CYS A 21 -4.13 -12.04 -0.47
CA CYS A 21 -2.88 -12.19 0.29
C CYS A 21 -2.71 -11.03 1.28
N TYR A 22 -1.77 -11.21 2.21
CA TYR A 22 -1.15 -10.12 2.97
C TYR A 22 0.30 -9.98 2.52
N TRP A 23 0.84 -8.77 2.57
CA TRP A 23 2.25 -8.55 2.28
C TRP A 23 2.84 -7.52 3.24
N VAL A 24 4.15 -7.64 3.47
CA VAL A 24 4.95 -6.72 4.27
C VAL A 24 6.10 -6.25 3.40
N LEU A 25 6.25 -4.93 3.29
CA LEU A 25 7.36 -4.26 2.63
C LEU A 25 8.08 -3.41 3.68
N GLU A 26 9.29 -3.80 4.04
CA GLU A 26 10.09 -3.11 5.06
C GLU A 26 11.41 -2.66 4.47
N GLY A 27 11.76 -1.40 4.71
CA GLY A 27 13.01 -0.83 4.25
C GLY A 27 13.14 0.61 4.75
N PRO A 28 14.32 1.23 4.59
CA PRO A 28 14.44 2.65 4.83
C PRO A 28 13.54 3.40 3.85
N ALA A 29 12.83 4.41 4.34
CA ALA A 29 12.08 5.32 3.49
C ALA A 29 13.03 5.91 2.45
N ALA A 30 12.87 5.50 1.19
CA ALA A 30 13.59 6.12 0.10
C ALA A 30 12.99 7.53 -0.08
N THR A 31 13.69 8.54 0.44
CA THR A 31 13.29 9.94 0.31
C THR A 31 12.96 10.27 -1.15
N GLY A 32 11.68 10.58 -1.42
CA GLY A 32 11.21 11.09 -2.70
C GLY A 32 10.72 10.06 -3.73
N SER A 33 10.68 8.76 -3.43
CA SER A 33 10.06 7.79 -4.35
C SER A 33 8.58 7.59 -4.00
N ALA A 34 7.69 8.17 -4.80
CA ALA A 34 6.29 7.79 -4.79
C ALA A 34 6.17 6.31 -5.18
N GLU A 35 5.46 5.52 -4.38
CA GLU A 35 5.15 4.14 -4.76
C GLU A 35 4.11 4.13 -5.88
N ARG A 36 4.39 3.36 -6.94
CA ARG A 36 3.47 3.25 -8.07
C ARG A 36 2.33 2.31 -7.71
N VAL A 37 1.12 2.86 -7.76
CA VAL A 37 -0.13 2.11 -7.60
C VAL A 37 -0.49 1.44 -8.93
N PHE A 38 -0.58 0.10 -8.94
CA PHE A 38 -1.00 -0.66 -10.13
C PHE A 38 -2.51 -0.97 -10.08
N PRO A 39 -3.28 -0.69 -11.16
CA PRO A 39 -4.71 -0.96 -11.20
C PRO A 39 -4.97 -2.43 -11.59
N ASP A 40 -4.84 -3.35 -10.64
CA ASP A 40 -4.95 -4.80 -10.87
C ASP A 40 -6.37 -5.36 -10.63
N GLY A 41 -7.35 -4.51 -10.30
CA GLY A 41 -8.70 -4.95 -9.97
C GLY A 41 -8.91 -5.35 -8.51
N SER A 42 -7.84 -5.46 -7.72
CA SER A 42 -7.92 -5.88 -6.31
C SER A 42 -8.16 -4.68 -5.40
N MET A 43 -8.90 -4.92 -4.31
CA MET A 43 -8.92 -3.96 -3.22
C MET A 43 -7.68 -4.14 -2.34
N GLU A 44 -6.95 -3.07 -2.07
CA GLU A 44 -5.79 -3.13 -1.16
C GLU A 44 -5.97 -2.21 0.03
N MET A 45 -5.44 -2.66 1.17
CA MET A 45 -5.36 -1.92 2.43
C MET A 45 -3.91 -1.85 2.91
N ILE A 46 -3.37 -0.64 3.03
CA ILE A 46 -1.96 -0.40 3.37
C ILE A 46 -1.87 0.35 4.70
N PHE A 47 -0.95 -0.07 5.57
CA PHE A 47 -0.66 0.55 6.86
C PHE A 47 0.79 1.04 6.92
N HIS A 48 1.00 2.32 7.27
CA HIS A 48 2.33 2.88 7.51
C HIS A 48 2.54 3.03 9.02
N TYR A 49 3.71 2.64 9.54
CA TYR A 49 3.98 2.51 10.97
C TYR A 49 4.14 3.84 11.76
N GLY A 50 3.98 5.00 11.13
CA GLY A 50 4.08 6.28 11.83
C GLY A 50 4.24 7.49 10.93
N ASP A 51 4.68 7.29 9.70
CA ASP A 51 4.78 8.37 8.72
C ASP A 51 3.44 8.67 8.07
N VAL A 52 3.26 9.95 7.81
CA VAL A 52 2.06 10.46 7.18
C VAL A 52 2.11 10.20 5.69
N PHE A 53 1.02 9.68 5.14
CA PHE A 53 0.97 9.35 3.72
C PHE A 53 0.63 10.59 2.89
N HIS A 54 1.37 10.79 1.81
CA HIS A 54 1.15 11.88 0.86
C HIS A 54 0.92 11.32 -0.53
N TYR A 55 -0.15 11.75 -1.19
CA TYR A 55 -0.33 11.48 -2.62
C TYR A 55 0.63 12.36 -3.42
N ALA A 56 1.41 11.75 -4.32
CA ALA A 56 2.42 12.45 -5.10
C ALA A 56 1.89 13.59 -6.00
N ASN A 57 0.57 13.65 -6.23
CA ASN A 57 -0.10 14.66 -7.04
C ASN A 57 -0.95 15.66 -6.22
N GLU A 58 -0.99 15.54 -4.90
CA GLU A 58 -1.69 16.52 -4.06
C GLU A 58 -0.76 17.67 -3.68
N LYS A 59 -1.32 18.87 -3.54
CA LYS A 59 -0.55 20.05 -3.12
C LYS A 59 0.00 19.80 -1.72
N GLU A 60 1.25 20.20 -1.50
CA GLU A 60 2.09 20.04 -0.30
C GLU A 60 1.46 20.47 1.06
N ASN A 61 0.23 20.99 1.07
CA ASN A 61 -0.44 21.56 2.25
C ASN A 61 -1.74 20.84 2.67
N ASP A 62 -2.07 19.67 2.11
CA ASP A 62 -3.19 18.88 2.65
C ASP A 62 -2.72 18.12 3.90
N PRO A 63 -3.35 18.29 5.08
CA PRO A 63 -2.90 17.66 6.30
C PRO A 63 -2.99 16.15 6.18
N ALA A 64 -1.83 15.52 6.06
CA ALA A 64 -1.71 14.09 6.07
C ALA A 64 -2.15 13.57 7.46
N ALA A 65 -2.88 12.46 7.46
CA ALA A 65 -3.29 11.73 8.65
C ALA A 65 -2.75 10.29 8.55
N PRO A 66 -2.69 9.52 9.65
CA PRO A 66 -2.53 8.07 9.55
C PRO A 66 -3.66 7.53 8.66
N CYS A 67 -3.32 7.14 7.42
CA CYS A 67 -4.32 6.76 6.44
C CYS A 67 -4.45 5.24 6.38
N ILE A 68 -5.69 4.78 6.36
CA ILE A 68 -6.02 3.47 5.83
C ILE A 68 -6.36 3.71 4.36
N LEU A 69 -5.46 3.30 3.45
CA LEU A 69 -5.73 3.37 2.02
C LEU A 69 -6.57 2.18 1.63
N ILE A 70 -7.88 2.35 1.42
CA ILE A 70 -8.72 1.32 0.81
C ILE A 70 -8.89 1.68 -0.67
N ARG A 71 -8.15 1.01 -1.55
CA ARG A 71 -8.23 1.28 -3.00
C ARG A 71 -8.98 0.18 -3.71
N SER A 72 -9.85 0.50 -4.66
CA SER A 72 -10.39 -0.44 -5.66
C SER A 72 -10.22 0.23 -7.02
N ALA A 73 -9.39 -0.33 -7.90
CA ALA A 73 -9.25 0.18 -9.26
C ALA A 73 -10.01 -0.74 -10.21
N LYS A 74 -11.10 -0.28 -10.81
CA LYS A 74 -11.80 -1.03 -11.85
C LYS A 74 -10.89 -1.14 -13.07
N SER A 75 -10.49 -2.35 -13.45
CA SER A 75 -9.79 -2.59 -14.71
C SER A 75 -10.71 -2.20 -15.86
N LEU A 76 -10.42 -1.08 -16.51
CA LEU A 76 -10.98 -0.74 -17.82
C LEU A 76 -10.09 -1.44 -18.85
N TYR A 77 -10.45 -2.68 -19.20
CA TYR A 77 -10.07 -3.19 -20.51
C TYR A 77 -10.76 -2.37 -21.59
#